data_AF-A0A915PUX0-F1
#
_entry.id   AF-A0A915PUX0-F1
#
_cell.length_a   1.000
_cell.length_b   1.000
_cell.length_c   1.000
_cell.angle_alpha   90.00
_cell.angle_beta   90.00
_cell.angle_gamma   90.00
#
_symmetry.space_group_name_H-M   'P 1'
#
loop_
_entity.id
_entity.type
_entity.pdbx_description
1 polymer ?
#
loop_
_entity_poly.entity_id
_entity_poly.type
_entity_poly.pdbx_seq_one_letter_code
_entity_poly.pdbx_strand_id
1 'polypeptide(L)'
;MEDVWKHCVNRLLKAWTGYQLAVRMLSGGSETYQKAEWFAEVLTDYVSNSRHLQVHNLNDWISDILDNEFNLILEDNSVEWLASSLLKCSSWLNAGQKAELEDFLSHLPSENAVQTAATESQILLDNSDENSDYEELENGTEDEDKQTKKPLRRRMETDEDGWTTITRR
;
A
#
# COMPACT_ATOMS: atom_id res chain seq x y z
N MET A 1 -18.86 -3.93 23.11
CA MET A 1 -18.09 -2.69 22.81
C MET A 1 -16.72 -3.04 22.28
N GLU A 2 -16.04 -4.02 22.88
CA GLU A 2 -14.75 -4.55 22.41
C GLU A 2 -14.78 -5.01 20.93
N ASP A 3 -15.82 -5.74 20.50
CA ASP A 3 -15.94 -6.17 19.10
C ASP A 3 -16.06 -5.01 18.10
N VAL A 4 -16.73 -3.91 18.52
CA VAL A 4 -16.89 -2.72 17.68
C VAL A 4 -15.54 -2.00 17.55
N TRP A 5 -14.78 -1.90 18.64
CA TRP A 5 -13.45 -1.30 18.61
C TRP A 5 -12.49 -2.09 17.71
N LYS A 6 -12.42 -3.42 17.89
CA LYS A 6 -11.64 -4.31 17.01
C LYS A 6 -12.03 -4.15 15.55
N HIS A 7 -13.33 -4.03 15.25
CA HIS A 7 -13.79 -3.75 13.89
C HIS A 7 -13.26 -2.41 13.36
N CYS A 8 -13.30 -1.35 14.17
CA CYS A 8 -12.81 -0.02 13.77
C CYS A 8 -11.32 -0.04 13.44
N VAL A 9 -10.50 -0.64 14.30
CA VAL A 9 -9.05 -0.76 14.10
C VAL A 9 -8.74 -1.50 12.80
N ASN A 10 -9.39 -2.65 12.59
CA ASN A 10 -9.23 -3.42 11.36
C ASN A 10 -9.64 -2.63 10.11
N ARG A 11 -10.75 -1.88 10.17
CA ARG A 11 -11.20 -1.06 9.04
C ARG A 11 -10.23 0.06 8.71
N LEU A 12 -9.62 0.69 9.71
CA LEU A 12 -8.60 1.72 9.52
C LEU A 12 -7.32 1.14 8.91
N LEU A 13 -6.84 0.00 9.41
CA LEU A 13 -5.66 -0.69 8.86
C LEU A 13 -5.90 -1.11 7.39
N LYS A 14 -7.10 -1.58 7.05
CA LYS A 14 -7.47 -1.93 5.67
C LYS A 14 -7.58 -0.73 4.73
N ALA A 15 -7.92 0.43 5.26
CA ALA A 15 -7.97 1.68 4.50
C ALA A 15 -6.58 2.31 4.30
N TRP A 16 -5.57 1.88 5.06
CA TRP A 16 -4.22 2.42 5.03
C TRP A 16 -3.40 1.85 3.87
N THR A 17 -3.37 2.58 2.75
CA THR A 17 -2.79 2.12 1.48
C THR A 17 -1.32 1.72 1.58
N GLY A 18 -0.46 2.54 2.19
CA GLY A 18 0.98 2.26 2.34
C GLY A 18 1.24 0.97 3.11
N TYR A 19 0.52 0.77 4.21
CA TYR A 19 0.61 -0.46 5.01
C TYR A 19 0.09 -1.69 4.25
N GLN A 20 -1.06 -1.58 3.57
CA GLN A 20 -1.60 -2.70 2.77
C GLN A 20 -0.66 -3.11 1.63
N LEU A 21 -0.02 -2.14 0.98
CA LEU A 21 1.01 -2.41 -0.02
C LEU A 21 2.21 -3.13 0.61
N ALA A 22 2.70 -2.65 1.76
CA ALA A 22 3.83 -3.28 2.46
C ALA A 22 3.54 -4.73 2.88
N VAL A 23 2.33 -5.00 3.39
CA VAL A 23 1.88 -6.36 3.75
C VAL A 23 1.84 -7.26 2.51
N ARG A 24 1.31 -6.76 1.38
CA ARG A 24 1.29 -7.50 0.11
C ARG A 24 2.70 -7.80 -0.40
N MET A 25 3.63 -6.87 -0.23
CA MET A 25 5.03 -7.04 -0.62
C MET A 25 5.87 -7.88 0.36
N LEU A 26 5.23 -8.47 1.38
CA LEU A 26 5.90 -9.29 2.40
C LEU A 26 7.03 -8.54 3.12
N SER A 27 6.82 -7.25 3.41
CA SER A 27 7.88 -6.39 3.98
C SER A 27 8.39 -6.90 5.35
N GLY A 28 7.55 -7.60 6.12
CA GLY A 28 7.92 -8.28 7.36
C GLY A 28 8.48 -9.70 7.18
N GLY A 29 8.86 -10.09 5.96
CA GLY A 29 9.37 -11.42 5.64
C GLY A 29 8.28 -12.50 5.53
N SER A 30 8.67 -13.76 5.75
CA SER A 30 7.78 -14.93 5.63
C SER A 30 6.60 -14.92 6.60
N GLU A 31 6.72 -14.16 7.70
CA GLU A 31 5.71 -14.06 8.75
C GLU A 31 4.87 -12.78 8.65
N THR A 32 4.94 -12.04 7.52
CA THR A 32 4.28 -10.74 7.36
C THR A 32 2.79 -10.78 7.69
N TYR A 33 2.08 -11.83 7.28
CA TYR A 33 0.64 -11.96 7.56
C TYR A 33 0.35 -12.20 9.04
N GLN A 34 1.12 -13.06 9.70
CA GLN A 34 1.01 -13.30 11.15
C GLN A 34 1.34 -12.03 11.94
N LYS A 35 2.38 -11.29 11.52
CA LYS A 35 2.71 -9.99 12.10
C LYS A 35 1.61 -8.97 11.89
N ALA A 36 0.94 -8.97 10.74
CA ALA A 36 -0.18 -8.06 10.47
C ALA A 36 -1.39 -8.34 11.38
N GLU A 37 -1.71 -9.62 11.62
CA GLU A 37 -2.75 -10.03 12.57
C GLU A 37 -2.37 -9.62 14.00
N TRP A 38 -1.15 -9.95 14.43
CA TRP A 38 -0.60 -9.57 15.73
C TRP A 38 -0.62 -8.05 15.94
N PHE A 39 -0.22 -7.28 14.92
CA PHE A 39 -0.19 -5.82 15.01
C PHE A 39 -1.59 -5.26 15.23
N ALA A 40 -2.62 -5.79 14.55
CA ALA A 40 -3.99 -5.36 14.76
C ALA A 40 -4.47 -5.61 16.20
N GLU A 41 -4.08 -6.75 16.80
CA GLU A 41 -4.39 -7.08 18.20
C GLU A 41 -3.69 -6.14 19.18
N VAL A 42 -2.37 -5.99 19.06
CA VAL A 42 -1.58 -5.14 19.97
C VAL A 42 -1.99 -3.67 19.83
N LEU A 43 -2.27 -3.18 18.62
CA LEU A 43 -2.76 -1.82 18.39
C LEU A 43 -4.12 -1.59 19.06
N THR A 44 -5.02 -2.57 18.95
CA THR A 44 -6.34 -2.52 19.62
C THR A 44 -6.16 -2.39 21.14
N ASP A 45 -5.30 -3.21 21.73
CA ASP A 45 -5.07 -3.25 23.17
C ASP A 45 -4.31 -2.02 23.67
N TYR A 46 -3.31 -1.57 22.93
CA TYR A 46 -2.48 -0.42 23.28
C TYR A 46 -3.31 0.86 23.38
N VAL A 47 -4.15 1.13 22.38
CA VAL A 47 -5.02 2.32 22.37
C VAL A 47 -6.10 2.22 23.45
N SER A 48 -6.62 1.02 23.75
CA SER A 48 -7.65 0.83 24.78
C SER A 48 -7.12 1.02 26.21
N ASN A 49 -5.88 0.58 26.47
CA ASN A 49 -5.28 0.59 27.80
C ASN A 49 -4.53 1.89 28.13
N SER A 50 -4.13 2.65 27.11
CA SER A 50 -3.38 3.89 27.29
C SER A 50 -4.28 5.06 27.65
N ARG A 51 -4.05 5.67 28.83
CA ARG A 51 -4.75 6.89 29.25
C ARG A 51 -4.08 8.12 28.65
N HIS A 52 -4.88 9.09 28.21
CA HIS A 52 -4.41 10.38 27.67
C HIS A 52 -3.40 10.26 26.52
N LEU A 53 -3.53 9.21 25.71
CA LEU A 53 -2.67 8.97 24.56
C LEU A 53 -2.78 10.14 23.57
N GLN A 54 -1.64 10.76 23.26
CA GLN A 54 -1.54 11.84 22.28
C GLN A 54 -1.22 11.27 20.90
N VAL A 55 -1.61 12.00 19.85
CA VAL A 55 -1.36 11.60 18.45
C VAL A 55 0.12 11.32 18.21
N HIS A 56 1.00 12.23 18.61
CA HIS A 56 2.45 12.08 18.42
C HIS A 56 3.00 10.81 19.08
N ASN A 57 2.61 10.52 20.32
CA ASN A 57 3.08 9.33 21.03
C ASN A 57 2.61 8.04 20.34
N LEU A 58 1.37 8.00 19.87
CA LEU A 58 0.84 6.84 19.15
C LEU A 58 1.49 6.72 17.76
N ASN A 59 1.72 7.83 17.08
CA ASN A 59 2.42 7.88 15.80
C ASN A 59 3.82 7.28 15.90
N ASP A 60 4.60 7.72 16.89
CA ASP A 60 5.96 7.23 17.11
C ASP A 60 5.94 5.73 17.48
N TRP A 61 5.01 5.32 18.34
CA TRP A 61 4.84 3.91 18.71
C TRP A 61 4.46 3.02 17.51
N ILE A 62 3.57 3.48 16.63
CA ILE A 62 3.23 2.75 15.40
C ILE A 62 4.46 2.70 14.48
N SER A 63 5.19 3.82 14.32
CA SER A 63 6.37 3.91 13.47
C SER A 63 7.46 2.95 13.93
N ASP A 64 7.71 2.87 15.24
CA ASP A 64 8.67 1.92 15.82
C ASP A 64 8.29 0.47 15.50
N ILE A 65 7.01 0.11 15.54
CA ILE A 65 6.57 -1.25 15.17
C ILE A 65 6.76 -1.49 13.67
N LEU A 66 6.41 -0.53 12.82
CA LEU A 66 6.57 -0.68 11.38
C LEU A 66 8.04 -0.87 10.99
N ASP A 67 8.94 -0.11 11.60
CA ASP A 67 10.38 -0.23 11.35
C ASP A 67 10.91 -1.58 11.83
N ASN A 68 10.66 -1.94 13.09
CA ASN A 68 11.23 -3.15 13.69
C ASN A 68 10.62 -4.45 13.16
N GLU A 69 9.31 -4.48 12.91
CA GLU A 69 8.59 -5.72 12.58
C GLU A 69 8.35 -5.91 11.08
N PHE A 70 8.21 -4.81 10.34
CA PHE A 70 7.89 -4.82 8.91
C PHE A 70 9.00 -4.24 8.03
N ASN A 71 10.13 -3.78 8.60
CA ASN A 71 11.18 -3.09 7.87
C ASN A 71 10.60 -1.98 6.97
N LEU A 72 9.65 -1.22 7.53
CA LEU A 72 8.82 -0.27 6.81
C LEU A 72 8.92 1.12 7.44
N ILE A 73 9.34 2.09 6.63
CA ILE A 73 9.34 3.51 6.97
C ILE A 73 8.37 4.24 6.02
N LEU A 74 7.41 4.97 6.58
CA LEU A 74 6.41 5.73 5.83
C LEU A 74 6.58 7.23 6.11
N GLU A 75 7.02 7.99 5.11
CA GLU A 75 7.30 9.44 5.22
C GLU A 75 6.16 10.32 4.66
N ASP A 76 5.01 9.73 4.35
CA ASP A 76 3.86 10.39 3.71
C ASP A 76 2.82 10.94 4.72
N ASN A 77 3.18 11.01 6.01
CA ASN A 77 2.30 11.37 7.14
C ASN A 77 1.09 10.44 7.31
N SER A 78 1.05 9.28 6.66
CA SER A 78 -0.07 8.36 6.76
C SER A 78 -0.16 7.67 8.13
N VAL A 79 0.97 7.53 8.84
CA VAL A 79 1.00 7.06 10.24
C VAL A 79 0.29 8.04 11.18
N GLU A 80 0.53 9.34 11.01
CA GLU A 80 -0.13 10.39 11.81
C GLU A 80 -1.64 10.41 11.56
N TRP A 81 -2.05 10.23 10.29
CA TRP A 81 -3.46 10.06 9.93
C TRP A 81 -4.09 8.86 10.64
N LEU A 82 -3.41 7.71 10.67
CA LEU A 82 -3.91 6.52 11.35
C LEU A 82 -4.03 6.77 12.86
N ALA A 83 -3.00 7.31 13.49
CA ALA A 83 -2.97 7.61 14.92
C ALA A 83 -4.11 8.56 15.32
N SER A 84 -4.29 9.65 14.56
CA SER A 84 -5.37 10.62 14.76
C SER A 84 -6.75 9.97 14.61
N SER A 85 -6.92 9.13 13.59
CA SER A 85 -8.18 8.45 13.30
C SER A 85 -8.56 7.45 14.39
N LEU A 86 -7.59 6.70 14.93
CA LEU A 86 -7.78 5.77 16.04
C LEU A 86 -8.25 6.48 17.31
N LEU A 87 -7.58 7.57 17.69
CA LEU A 87 -7.95 8.35 18.87
C LEU A 87 -9.34 8.98 18.72
N LYS A 88 -9.67 9.46 17.51
CA LYS A 88 -11.01 9.99 17.20
C LYS A 88 -12.08 8.91 17.34
N CYS A 89 -11.86 7.72 16.76
CA CYS A 89 -12.79 6.59 16.86
C CYS A 89 -12.98 6.14 18.32
N SER A 90 -11.90 6.05 19.09
CA SER A 90 -11.94 5.74 20.52
C SER A 90 -12.76 6.78 21.30
N SER A 91 -12.59 8.08 21.00
CA SER A 91 -13.35 9.16 21.63
C SER A 91 -14.85 9.05 21.37
N TRP A 92 -15.27 8.74 20.14
CA TRP A 92 -16.67 8.57 19.79
C TRP A 92 -17.30 7.35 20.45
N LEU A 93 -16.56 6.24 20.51
CA LEU A 93 -17.03 5.04 21.22
C LEU A 93 -17.23 5.31 22.72
N ASN A 94 -16.30 6.03 23.34
CA ASN A 94 -16.41 6.41 24.76
C ASN A 94 -17.56 7.39 25.01
N ALA A 95 -17.87 8.27 24.05
CA ALA A 95 -18.98 9.22 24.12
C ALA A 95 -20.34 8.63 23.69
N GLY A 96 -20.38 7.39 23.18
CA GLY A 96 -21.60 6.77 22.63
C GLY A 96 -22.04 7.33 21.27
N GLN A 97 -21.18 8.08 20.59
CA GLN A 97 -21.41 8.74 19.30
C GLN A 97 -21.25 7.76 18.13
N LYS A 98 -22.16 6.79 18.03
CA LYS A 98 -22.10 5.74 17.00
C LYS A 98 -22.33 6.26 15.58
N ALA A 99 -23.18 7.27 15.41
CA ALA A 99 -23.51 7.80 14.09
C ALA A 99 -22.29 8.46 13.43
N GLU A 100 -21.53 9.23 14.20
CA GLU A 100 -20.30 9.90 13.75
C GLU A 100 -19.20 8.89 13.40
N LEU A 101 -19.11 7.81 14.17
CA LEU A 101 -18.19 6.70 13.89
C LEU A 101 -18.57 5.99 12.58
N GLU A 102 -19.84 5.61 12.42
CA GLU A 102 -20.32 4.92 11.22
C GLU A 102 -20.18 5.79 9.96
N ASP A 103 -20.52 7.08 10.05
CA ASP A 103 -20.33 8.06 8.98
C ASP A 103 -18.86 8.14 8.57
N PHE A 104 -17.94 8.29 9.53
CA PHE A 104 -16.51 8.33 9.26
C PHE A 104 -16.00 7.04 8.60
N LEU A 105 -16.39 5.87 9.12
CA LEU A 105 -15.98 4.57 8.56
C LEU A 105 -16.58 4.29 7.17
N SER A 106 -17.69 4.92 6.82
CA SER A 106 -18.32 4.80 5.50
C SER A 106 -17.58 5.60 4.41
N HIS A 107 -16.86 6.67 4.80
CA HIS A 107 -16.05 7.48 3.90
C HIS A 107 -14.65 6.90 3.65
N LEU A 108 -14.24 5.90 4.44
CA LEU A 108 -12.97 5.21 4.21
C LEU A 108 -13.02 4.44 2.88
N PRO A 109 -11.90 4.38 2.13
CA PRO A 109 -11.83 3.59 0.91
C PRO A 109 -12.16 2.12 1.22
N SER A 110 -12.83 1.47 0.26
CA SER A 110 -13.10 0.04 0.36
C SER A 110 -11.81 -0.76 0.23
N GLU A 111 -11.77 -1.95 0.83
CA GLU A 111 -10.63 -2.86 0.75
C GLU A 111 -10.26 -3.16 -0.72
N ASN A 112 -11.25 -3.35 -1.59
CA ASN A 112 -11.02 -3.53 -3.02
C ASN A 112 -10.37 -2.31 -3.68
N ALA A 113 -10.79 -1.10 -3.32
CA ALA A 113 -10.19 0.12 -3.87
C ALA A 113 -8.71 0.24 -3.47
N VAL A 114 -8.39 -0.08 -2.22
CA VAL A 114 -7.01 -0.10 -1.72
C VAL A 114 -6.17 -1.18 -2.41
N GLN A 115 -6.72 -2.38 -2.59
CA GLN A 115 -6.04 -3.49 -3.29
C GLN A 115 -5.76 -3.17 -4.76
N THR A 116 -6.69 -2.53 -5.45
CA THR A 116 -6.49 -2.08 -6.84
C THR A 116 -5.34 -1.06 -6.91
N ALA A 117 -5.34 -0.04 -6.04
CA ALA A 117 -4.28 0.96 -6.01
C ALA A 117 -2.90 0.35 -5.70
N ALA A 118 -2.84 -0.63 -4.79
CA ALA A 118 -1.60 -1.36 -4.50
C ALA A 118 -1.09 -2.18 -5.71
N THR A 119 -2.02 -2.78 -6.47
CA THR A 119 -1.67 -3.56 -7.67
C THR A 119 -1.15 -2.66 -8.79
N GLU A 120 -1.80 -1.52 -9.03
CA GLU A 120 -1.34 -0.53 -10.01
C GLU A 120 0.06 0.01 -9.68
N SER A 121 0.34 0.21 -8.40
CA SER A 121 1.66 0.66 -7.93
C SER A 121 2.76 -0.37 -8.21
N GLN A 122 2.45 -1.67 -8.13
CA GLN A 122 3.39 -2.74 -8.44
C GLN A 122 3.69 -2.87 -9.95
N ILE A 123 2.68 -2.67 -10.80
CA ILE A 123 2.82 -2.77 -12.27
C ILE A 123 3.80 -1.72 -12.82
N LEU A 124 3.91 -0.56 -12.18
CA LEU A 124 4.87 0.48 -12.58
C LEU A 124 6.33 0.12 -12.27
N LEU A 125 6.57 -0.67 -11.22
CA LEU A 125 7.90 -1.16 -10.87
C LEU A 125 8.33 -2.34 -11.75
N ASP A 126 7.38 -3.21 -12.12
CA ASP A 126 7.60 -4.40 -12.95
C ASP A 126 7.77 -4.08 -14.45
N ASN A 127 7.41 -2.86 -14.89
CA ASN A 127 7.67 -2.39 -16.26
C ASN A 127 9.02 -1.68 -16.43
N SER A 128 9.90 -1.68 -15.41
CA SER A 128 11.21 -1.01 -15.48
C SER A 128 12.40 -1.92 -15.82
N ASP A 129 12.31 -3.25 -15.77
CA ASP A 129 13.32 -4.11 -16.40
C ASP A 129 12.89 -5.59 -16.38
N GLU A 130 12.63 -6.17 -17.55
CA GLU A 130 13.07 -7.52 -17.88
C GLU A 130 12.96 -7.71 -19.40
N ASN A 131 13.97 -7.18 -20.08
CA ASN A 131 14.38 -7.69 -21.39
C ASN A 131 14.99 -9.08 -21.19
N SER A 132 14.14 -10.09 -20.99
CA SER A 132 14.56 -11.49 -20.99
C SER A 132 14.48 -12.04 -22.42
N ASP A 133 15.51 -11.71 -23.19
CA ASP A 133 15.79 -12.26 -24.52
C ASP A 133 16.18 -13.74 -24.38
N TYR A 134 15.17 -14.62 -24.33
CA TYR A 134 15.37 -16.06 -24.54
C TYR A 134 15.48 -16.29 -26.04
N GLU A 135 16.70 -16.25 -26.56
CA GLU A 135 17.07 -16.74 -27.89
C GLU A 135 16.90 -18.27 -27.93
N GLU A 136 15.71 -18.73 -28.29
CA GLU A 136 15.45 -20.13 -28.67
C GLU A 136 15.86 -20.33 -30.13
N LEU A 137 17.12 -20.76 -30.31
CA LEU A 137 17.64 -21.24 -31.57
C LEU A 137 16.98 -22.57 -31.93
N GLU A 138 15.99 -22.57 -32.83
CA GLU A 138 15.75 -23.75 -33.67
C GLU A 138 15.39 -23.41 -35.12
N ASN A 139 16.12 -24.12 -35.98
CA ASN A 139 16.30 -24.01 -37.41
C ASN A 139 15.09 -24.50 -38.22
N GLY A 140 14.73 -23.79 -39.31
CA GLY A 140 14.17 -24.44 -40.51
C GLY A 140 12.99 -23.79 -41.24
N THR A 141 13.30 -23.35 -42.47
CA THR A 141 12.49 -23.37 -43.71
C THR A 141 11.73 -22.11 -44.16
N GLU A 142 11.90 -21.87 -45.45
CA GLU A 142 11.47 -20.78 -46.33
C GLU A 142 9.95 -20.84 -46.60
N ASP A 143 9.26 -19.69 -46.63
CA ASP A 143 8.67 -19.09 -47.84
C ASP A 143 7.54 -18.07 -47.56
N GLU A 144 7.62 -16.98 -48.32
CA GLU A 144 6.60 -16.05 -48.81
C GLU A 144 5.49 -15.45 -47.90
N ASP A 145 5.69 -14.15 -47.66
CA ASP A 145 4.74 -13.06 -47.92
C ASP A 145 3.43 -12.98 -47.11
N LYS A 146 3.45 -12.15 -46.05
CA LYS A 146 2.30 -11.37 -45.56
C LYS A 146 2.75 -10.24 -44.63
N GLN A 147 2.40 -9.01 -45.02
CA GLN A 147 2.64 -7.76 -44.30
C GLN A 147 2.33 -7.84 -42.80
N THR A 148 3.36 -7.84 -41.96
CA THR A 148 3.26 -7.61 -40.52
C THR A 148 3.52 -6.13 -40.23
N LYS A 149 2.54 -5.46 -39.60
CA LYS A 149 2.67 -4.09 -39.13
C LYS A 149 3.76 -4.04 -38.06
N LYS A 150 4.93 -3.49 -38.40
CA LYS A 150 6.01 -3.22 -37.42
C LYS A 150 5.45 -2.36 -36.27
N PRO A 151 5.71 -2.69 -34.99
CA PRO A 151 5.44 -1.75 -33.92
C PRO A 151 6.25 -0.48 -34.18
N LEU A 152 5.58 0.68 -34.14
CA LEU A 152 6.24 1.97 -34.28
C LEU A 152 7.29 2.10 -33.18
N ARG A 153 8.57 1.98 -33.54
CA ARG A 153 9.68 2.32 -32.65
C ARG A 153 9.50 3.77 -32.23
N ARG A 154 9.22 4.00 -30.94
CA ARG A 154 9.22 5.35 -30.37
C ARG A 154 10.65 5.86 -30.49
N ARG A 155 10.85 6.97 -31.18
CA ARG A 155 12.18 7.55 -31.32
C ARG A 155 12.49 8.29 -30.03
N MET A 156 13.60 7.88 -29.40
CA MET A 156 14.17 8.57 -28.26
C MET A 156 15.13 9.62 -28.82
N GLU A 157 14.87 10.88 -28.52
CA GLU A 157 15.77 11.99 -28.82
C GLU A 157 16.29 12.53 -27.49
N THR A 158 17.61 12.57 -27.35
CA THR A 158 18.29 13.17 -26.19
C THR A 158 18.70 14.58 -26.56
N ASP A 159 18.28 15.55 -25.76
CA ASP A 159 18.64 16.95 -25.93
C ASP A 159 20.05 17.26 -25.40
N GLU A 160 20.50 18.51 -25.59
CA GLU A 160 21.81 18.99 -25.15
C GLU A 160 21.95 19.01 -23.62
N ASP A 161 20.83 19.01 -22.88
CA ASP A 161 20.78 18.94 -21.42
C ASP A 161 20.72 17.49 -20.89
N GLY A 162 20.77 16.49 -21.78
CA GLY A 162 20.82 15.07 -21.43
C GLY A 162 19.47 14.45 -21.10
N TRP A 163 18.35 15.14 -21.34
CA TRP A 163 17.01 14.60 -21.17
C TRP A 163 16.55 13.88 -22.42
N THR A 164 16.09 12.64 -22.26
CA THR A 164 15.53 11.85 -23.37
C THR A 164 14.01 11.99 -23.41
N THR A 165 13.49 12.57 -24.50
CA THR A 165 12.04 12.69 -24.72
C THR A 165 11.51 11.53 -25.57
N ILE A 166 10.45 10.86 -25.08
CA ILE A 166 9.77 9.78 -25.80
C ILE A 166 8.68 10.39 -26.70
N THR A 167 8.96 10.51 -27.99
CA THR A 167 7.95 10.94 -28.96
C THR A 167 7.12 9.74 -29.43
N ARG A 168 5.79 9.86 -29.31
CA ARG A 168 4.84 8.94 -29.95
C ARG A 168 4.52 9.51 -31.34
N ARG A 169 4.58 8.67 -32.36
CA ARG A 169 4.19 9.05 -33.72
C ARG A 169 2.69 8.96 -33.90
#